data_AF-A0A256BHT9-F1
#
_entry.id   AF-A0A256BHT9-F1
#
_cell.length_a   1.000
_cell.length_b   1.000
_cell.length_c   1.000
_cell.angle_alpha   90.00
_cell.angle_beta   90.00
_cell.angle_gamma   90.00
#
_symmetry.space_group_name_H-M   'P 1'
#
loop_
_entity.id
_entity.type
_entity.pdbx_description
1 polymer ?
#
loop_
_entity_poly.entity_id
_entity_poly.type
_entity_poly.pdbx_seq_one_letter_code
_entity_poly.pdbx_strand_id
1 'polypeptide(L)'
;MILNSLNETRSIEVTTLAGRERGIIFLGKTFVADRAYNSLNEAIAACRQDLDLGLAVLITPDAEKFRVWVSVPNQMIFQAA
;
A
#
# COMPACT_ATOMS: atom_id res chain seq x y z
N MET A 1 8.65 -4.37 6.80
CA MET A 1 8.79 -3.44 7.95
C MET A 1 7.41 -3.15 8.49
N ILE A 2 7.20 -3.15 9.81
CA ILE A 2 5.89 -2.83 10.42
C ILE A 2 5.94 -1.37 10.89
N LEU A 3 4.96 -0.56 10.48
CA LEU A 3 4.87 0.86 10.84
C LEU A 3 3.80 1.06 11.91
N ASN A 4 4.19 1.59 13.06
CA ASN A 4 3.28 1.85 14.17
C ASN A 4 2.65 3.26 14.13
N SER A 5 3.06 4.12 13.18
CA SER A 5 2.50 5.45 12.98
C SER A 5 2.53 5.86 11.51
N LEU A 6 1.45 6.50 11.08
CA LEU A 6 1.27 7.07 9.75
C LEU A 6 1.62 8.57 9.70
N ASN A 7 2.15 9.16 10.78
CA ASN A 7 2.41 10.60 10.86
C ASN A 7 3.44 11.10 9.83
N GLU A 8 4.26 10.19 9.28
CA GLU A 8 5.21 10.49 8.21
C GLU A 8 4.67 10.15 6.81
N THR A 9 3.38 9.83 6.70
CA THR A 9 2.74 9.49 5.43
C THR A 9 1.89 10.64 4.91
N ARG A 10 1.92 10.84 3.60
CA ARG A 10 1.02 11.78 2.91
C ARG A 10 -0.02 10.98 2.14
N SER A 11 -1.30 11.15 2.48
CA SER A 11 -2.40 10.58 1.69
C SER A 11 -2.47 11.28 0.33
N ILE A 12 -2.64 10.48 -0.73
CA ILE A 12 -2.80 10.94 -2.10
C ILE A 12 -3.90 10.14 -2.79
N GLU A 13 -4.31 10.63 -3.96
CA GLU A 13 -5.14 9.89 -4.89
C GLU A 13 -4.29 9.66 -6.14
N VAL A 14 -4.21 8.42 -6.62
CA VAL A 14 -3.41 8.03 -7.78
C VAL A 14 -4.27 7.34 -8.81
N THR A 15 -3.96 7.53 -10.08
CA THR A 15 -4.60 6.78 -11.16
C THR A 15 -3.60 5.73 -11.64
N THR A 16 -3.98 4.47 -11.57
CA THR A 16 -3.21 3.33 -12.09
C THR A 16 -4.00 2.64 -13.20
N LEU A 17 -3.48 1.52 -13.72
CA LEU A 17 -4.20 0.68 -14.68
C LEU A 17 -5.50 0.11 -14.11
N ALA A 18 -5.61 -0.01 -12.78
CA ALA A 18 -6.82 -0.46 -12.10
C ALA A 18 -7.86 0.67 -11.89
N GLY A 19 -7.52 1.91 -12.27
CA GLY A 19 -8.37 3.08 -12.10
C GLY A 19 -7.86 4.00 -10.99
N ARG A 20 -8.78 4.74 -10.36
CA ARG A 20 -8.45 5.74 -9.34
C ARG A 20 -8.40 5.08 -7.96
N GLU A 21 -7.25 5.16 -7.32
CA GLU A 21 -6.95 4.46 -6.08
C GLU A 21 -6.50 5.41 -4.98
N ARG A 22 -6.80 5.04 -3.75
CA ARG A 22 -6.26 5.72 -2.56
C ARG A 22 -4.82 5.27 -2.37
N GLY A 23 -3.91 6.23 -2.25
CA GLY A 23 -2.51 5.96 -2.02
C GLY A 23 -1.91 6.70 -0.83
N ILE A 24 -0.72 6.29 -0.45
CA ILE A 24 0.14 6.97 0.52
C ILE A 24 1.55 7.12 -0.06
N ILE A 25 2.18 8.24 0.25
CA ILE A 25 3.62 8.42 0.05
C ILE A 25 4.31 8.14 1.38
N PHE A 26 5.29 7.23 1.36
CA PHE A 26 6.13 6.91 2.52
C PHE A 26 7.55 6.63 2.06
N LEU A 27 8.55 7.27 2.71
CA LEU A 27 9.97 7.21 2.33
C LEU A 27 10.21 7.47 0.82
N GLY A 28 9.47 8.43 0.26
CA GLY A 28 9.56 8.79 -1.17
C GLY A 28 9.00 7.75 -2.14
N LYS A 29 8.38 6.67 -1.65
CA LYS A 29 7.69 5.66 -2.46
C LYS A 29 6.18 5.82 -2.36
N THR A 30 5.48 5.55 -3.45
CA THR A 30 4.02 5.52 -3.51
C THR A 30 3.53 4.11 -3.26
N PHE A 31 2.53 3.98 -2.39
CA PHE A 31 1.82 2.73 -2.14
C PHE A 31 0.34 2.93 -2.39
N VAL A 32 -0.31 1.94 -2.98
CA VAL A 32 -1.78 1.92 -3.16
C VAL A 32 -2.41 0.97 -2.16
N ALA A 33 -3.61 1.32 -1.71
CA ALA A 33 -4.39 0.47 -0.81
C ALA A 33 -4.85 -0.80 -1.54
N ASP A 34 -4.48 -1.95 -1.01
CA ASP A 34 -5.11 -3.23 -1.37
C ASP A 34 -6.21 -3.57 -0.34
N ARG A 35 -6.38 -4.84 0.01
CA ARG A 35 -7.43 -5.35 0.88
C ARG A 35 -7.10 -5.12 2.35
N ALA A 36 -8.17 -5.16 3.15
CA ALA A 36 -8.08 -5.21 4.60
C ALA A 36 -8.40 -6.62 5.10
N TYR A 37 -7.61 -7.11 6.05
CA TYR A 37 -7.64 -8.45 6.61
C TYR A 37 -8.01 -8.42 8.08
N ASN A 38 -8.60 -9.50 8.59
CA ASN A 38 -9.08 -9.53 9.98
C ASN A 38 -7.95 -9.79 10.98
N SER A 39 -6.81 -10.33 10.52
CA SER A 39 -5.64 -10.54 11.36
C SER A 39 -4.35 -10.13 10.66
N LEU A 40 -3.34 -9.81 11.46
CA LEU A 40 -2.00 -9.50 10.95
C LEU A 40 -1.39 -10.68 10.19
N ASN A 41 -1.64 -11.91 10.63
CA ASN A 41 -1.12 -13.11 9.97
C ASN A 41 -1.71 -13.31 8.57
N GLU A 42 -3.02 -13.06 8.41
CA GLU A 42 -3.67 -13.08 7.10
C GLU A 42 -3.07 -12.02 6.16
N ALA A 43 -2.88 -10.79 6.66
CA ALA A 43 -2.24 -9.72 5.89
C ALA A 43 -0.83 -10.13 5.46
N ILE A 44 0.00 -10.64 6.39
CA ILE A 44 1.37 -11.10 6.09
C ILE A 44 1.37 -12.21 5.03
N ALA A 45 0.44 -13.17 5.13
CA ALA A 45 0.33 -14.27 4.18
C ALA A 45 -0.04 -13.77 2.77
N ALA A 46 -0.94 -12.78 2.67
CA ALA A 46 -1.35 -12.20 1.41
C ALA A 46 -0.21 -11.46 0.69
N CYS A 47 0.70 -10.82 1.42
CA CYS A 47 1.82 -10.08 0.86
C CYS A 47 2.89 -10.96 0.19
N ARG A 48 2.83 -12.29 0.33
CA ARG A 48 3.91 -13.19 -0.12
C ARG A 48 4.21 -13.04 -1.61
N GLN A 49 3.16 -13.01 -2.44
CA GLN A 49 3.33 -12.88 -3.88
C GLN A 49 3.95 -11.53 -4.28
N ASP A 50 3.54 -10.43 -3.64
CA ASP A 50 4.11 -9.11 -3.91
C ASP A 50 5.59 -9.04 -3.52
N LEU A 51 5.95 -9.63 -2.38
CA LEU A 51 7.34 -9.72 -1.92
C LEU A 51 8.19 -10.59 -2.86
N ASP A 52 7.65 -11.71 -3.35
CA ASP A 52 8.32 -12.58 -4.32
C ASP A 52 8.57 -11.86 -5.66
N LEU A 53 7.73 -10.87 -6.01
CA LEU A 53 7.90 -9.98 -7.16
C LEU A 53 8.82 -8.78 -6.87
N GLY A 54 9.38 -8.67 -5.66
CA GLY A 54 10.28 -7.60 -5.25
C GLY A 54 9.59 -6.27 -4.93
N LEU A 55 8.26 -6.28 -4.74
CA LEU A 55 7.51 -5.10 -4.35
C LEU A 55 7.68 -4.82 -2.86
N ALA A 56 7.71 -3.53 -2.50
CA ALA A 56 7.67 -3.14 -1.10
C ALA A 56 6.21 -3.14 -0.61
N VAL A 57 6.00 -3.65 0.60
CA VAL A 57 4.66 -3.75 1.20
C VAL A 57 4.64 -3.14 2.59
N LEU A 58 3.57 -2.41 2.91
CA LEU A 58 3.27 -1.89 4.23
C LEU A 58 1.99 -2.54 4.74
N ILE A 59 1.95 -2.86 6.04
CA ILE A 59 0.74 -3.28 6.72
C ILE A 59 0.46 -2.26 7.82
N THR A 60 -0.74 -1.71 7.82
CA THR A 60 -1.16 -0.68 8.79
C THR A 60 -2.43 -1.14 9.51
N PRO A 61 -2.60 -0.80 10.79
CA PRO A 61 -3.92 -0.89 11.42
C PRO A 61 -4.96 -0.06 10.64
N ASP A 62 -6.16 -0.60 10.46
CA ASP A 62 -7.31 0.06 9.84
C ASP A 62 -8.57 -0.33 10.63
N ALA A 63 -8.92 0.49 11.63
CA ALA A 63 -9.91 0.16 12.66
C ALA A 63 -9.60 -1.19 13.34
N GLU A 64 -10.51 -2.17 13.20
CA GLU A 64 -10.35 -3.53 13.75
C GLU A 64 -9.65 -4.49 12.77
N LYS A 65 -9.14 -3.99 11.65
CA LYS A 65 -8.52 -4.76 10.57
C LYS A 65 -7.09 -4.31 10.31
N PHE A 66 -6.43 -5.00 9.38
CA PHE A 66 -5.09 -4.70 8.89
C PHE A 66 -5.13 -4.45 7.40
N ARG A 67 -4.76 -3.26 6.95
CA ARG A 67 -4.71 -2.90 5.54
C ARG A 67 -3.33 -3.13 4.96
N VAL A 68 -3.28 -3.79 3.82
CA VAL A 68 -2.08 -3.95 3.00
C VAL A 68 -1.96 -2.77 2.03
N TRP A 69 -0.74 -2.26 1.88
CA TRP A 69 -0.40 -1.24 0.89
C TRP A 69 0.78 -1.73 0.07
N VAL A 70 0.62 -1.80 -1.25
CA VAL A 70 1.63 -2.33 -2.17
C VAL A 70 2.29 -1.18 -2.91
N SER A 71 3.62 -1.20 -3.01
CA SER A 71 4.36 -0.15 -3.71
C SER A 71 4.07 -0.20 -5.20
N VAL A 72 3.77 0.95 -5.78
CA VAL A 72 3.55 1.07 -7.22
C VAL A 72 4.74 1.80 -7.84
N PRO A 73 5.37 1.24 -8.88
CA PRO A 73 6.39 1.93 -9.64
C PRO A 73 5.83 3.24 -10.24
N ASN A 74 6.62 4.31 -10.22
CA ASN A 74 6.19 5.61 -10.75
C ASN A 74 5.74 5.53 -12.22
N GLN A 75 6.29 4.59 -13.01
CA GLN A 75 5.88 4.38 -14.41
C GLN A 75 4.44 3.87 -14.56
N MET A 76 3.86 3.28 -13.50
CA MET A 76 2.48 2.76 -13.49
C MET A 76 1.46 3.79 -12.97
N ILE A 77 1.93 4.98 -12.56
CA ILE A 77 1.07 6.06 -12.09
C ILE A 77 0.83 7.01 -13.26
N PHE A 78 -0.41 7.11 -13.69
CA PHE A 78 -0.82 8.08 -14.69
C PHE A 78 -0.89 9.46 -14.04
N GLN A 79 -0.08 10.40 -14.53
CA GLN A 79 -0.23 11.80 -14.16
C GLN A 79 -1.49 12.35 -14.83
N ALA A 80 -2.34 13.02 -14.04
CA ALA A 80 -3.35 13.88 -14.62
C ALA A 80 -2.64 14.99 -15.40
N ALA A 81 -3.03 15.20 -16.65
CA ALA A 81 -2.55 16.29 -17.49
C ALA A 81 -2.95 17.66 -16.91
#